data_AF-A0A554LG55-F1
#
_entry.id   AF-A0A554LG55-F1
#
_cell.length_a   1.000
_cell.length_b   1.000
_cell.length_c   1.000
_cell.angle_alpha   90.00
_cell.angle_beta   90.00
_cell.angle_gamma   90.00
#
_symmetry.space_group_name_H-M   'P 1'
#
loop_
_entity.id
_entity.type
_entity.pdbx_description
1 polymer ?
#
loop_
_entity_poly.entity_id
_entity_poly.type
_entity_poly.pdbx_seq_one_letter_code
_entity_poly.pdbx_strand_id
1 'polypeptide(L)'
;MDFESPKPKAKIIGPKPGLRYIYKTLELLSPETDEFDNKTRWTELHGRIKPFENINQLSDNVREVVRKFISKKVPLLSEKIPFVNKLDGRNLLNALANNWFEEIGEEVSGKRREVLLSVMAHMVKRIETTVYKKFISQANPEELKKIGIDASVKDLLVDVLEASIKADPLFIRFLAFSQLTPEAPSGIEPTSLVVPGVETPQTIASLFPHETHYISKKFSGIALKSESWINLPGGQIFKNYAIALSELFKEENTEEAAKKQDLVKRLYAELVKSEFPIIITPGVEGYYKEPYFDPELKISISSPDSRKEEEYFHGIQASMSDSLSELNVEEASERMKKRPIRVVDTIGAFGVNLIFNVTAQEDPVILMYLNEQIRACDKGFHSFISLIENSEEAFNKSEPDFMEKISRANTILHELSHSIFPEKSKEAKRLGEVPETSISEIGAEIFYRPLVPEILEKGGMAGTREQWAIGMLASSLQVLKDNFSGDPYYYAAVYSLNDLFEKGTVVFDGKKLKIIDFDLYYQVQKTAAKEVVALYRNPEMTESKAKNWITRKCRPNEHVNKLSAFLEKIPDSDKEEK
;
A
#
# COMPACT_ATOMS: atom_id res chain seq x y z
N MET A 1 31.13 -33.12 24.66
CA MET A 1 30.27 -33.39 23.49
C MET A 1 30.75 -32.46 22.40
N ASP A 2 31.45 -33.03 21.42
CA ASP A 2 31.96 -32.29 20.28
C ASP A 2 30.81 -31.81 19.43
N PHE A 3 30.72 -30.49 19.26
CA PHE A 3 29.83 -29.86 18.29
C PHE A 3 30.45 -30.05 16.90
N GLU A 4 30.16 -31.19 16.27
CA GLU A 4 30.33 -31.30 14.82
C GLU A 4 29.45 -30.23 14.17
N SER A 5 30.11 -29.22 13.62
CA SER A 5 29.46 -28.26 12.73
C SER A 5 28.84 -29.05 11.58
N PRO A 6 27.54 -28.88 11.27
CA PRO A 6 26.92 -29.62 10.18
C PRO A 6 27.71 -29.35 8.89
N LYS A 7 28.08 -30.43 8.19
CA LYS A 7 28.74 -30.36 6.88
C LYS A 7 27.94 -29.42 5.97
N PRO A 8 28.58 -28.50 5.23
CA PRO A 8 27.85 -27.59 4.36
C PRO A 8 27.09 -28.39 3.30
N LYS A 9 25.75 -28.38 3.38
CA LYS A 9 24.87 -28.87 2.31
C LYS A 9 25.28 -28.17 1.01
N ALA A 10 25.29 -28.90 -0.11
CA ALA A 10 25.58 -28.33 -1.42
C ALA A 10 24.64 -27.14 -1.67
N LYS A 11 25.19 -25.97 -2.03
CA LYS A 11 24.38 -24.77 -2.28
C LYS A 11 23.51 -25.00 -3.52
N ILE A 12 22.19 -24.99 -3.31
CA ILE A 12 21.18 -25.19 -4.36
C ILE A 12 21.22 -24.04 -5.38
N ILE A 13 21.53 -22.82 -4.93
CA ILE A 13 21.69 -21.64 -5.78
C ILE A 13 23.13 -21.11 -5.63
N GLY A 14 23.77 -20.79 -6.76
CA GLY A 14 25.11 -20.19 -6.79
C GLY A 14 25.19 -18.88 -5.98
N PRO A 15 26.39 -18.48 -5.50
CA PRO A 15 26.53 -17.52 -4.40
C PRO A 15 26.12 -16.07 -4.71
N LYS A 16 25.90 -15.66 -5.96
CA LYS A 16 25.47 -14.29 -6.32
C LYS A 16 24.73 -14.29 -7.66
N PRO A 17 23.65 -13.53 -7.84
CA PRO A 17 23.20 -13.18 -9.18
C PRO A 17 24.27 -12.31 -9.84
N GLY A 18 24.72 -12.70 -11.04
CA GLY A 18 25.61 -11.92 -11.89
C GLY A 18 24.89 -10.74 -12.54
N LEU A 19 24.39 -9.80 -11.73
CA LEU A 19 23.75 -8.58 -12.23
C LEU A 19 24.82 -7.57 -12.64
N ARG A 20 24.99 -7.38 -13.94
CA ARG A 20 25.89 -6.35 -14.49
C ARG A 20 25.52 -5.01 -13.86
N TYR A 21 26.53 -4.29 -13.36
CA TYR A 21 26.41 -2.99 -12.69
C TYR A 21 25.85 -2.98 -11.25
N ILE A 22 25.51 -4.12 -10.63
CA ILE A 22 25.01 -4.12 -9.25
C ILE A 22 25.99 -3.44 -8.26
N TYR A 23 27.30 -3.61 -8.44
CA TYR A 23 28.29 -2.94 -7.59
C TYR A 23 28.34 -1.41 -7.79
N LYS A 24 27.83 -0.90 -8.91
CA LYS A 24 27.77 0.55 -9.17
C LYS A 24 26.65 1.22 -8.36
N THR A 25 25.62 0.48 -7.94
CA THR A 25 24.54 1.04 -7.10
C THR A 25 25.06 1.43 -5.71
N LEU A 26 26.15 0.82 -5.24
CA LEU A 26 26.83 1.20 -3.98
C LEU A 26 27.28 2.67 -3.93
N GLU A 27 27.33 3.36 -5.07
CA GLU A 27 27.54 4.81 -5.12
C GLU A 27 26.48 5.59 -4.32
N LEU A 28 25.25 5.06 -4.22
CA LEU A 28 24.20 5.61 -3.35
C LEU A 28 24.62 5.68 -1.88
N LEU A 29 25.59 4.86 -1.46
CA LEU A 29 26.08 4.81 -0.08
C LEU A 29 27.40 5.58 0.10
N SER A 30 27.92 6.23 -0.93
CA SER A 30 29.17 6.99 -0.83
C SER A 30 28.96 8.27 0.00
N PRO A 31 29.93 8.66 0.85
CA PRO A 31 29.84 9.93 1.57
C PRO A 31 29.66 11.12 0.62
N GLU A 32 28.94 12.14 1.05
CA GLU A 32 28.94 13.45 0.39
C GLU A 32 30.16 14.24 0.84
N THR A 33 30.81 14.93 -0.07
CA THR A 33 31.86 15.90 0.24
C THR A 33 31.29 17.29 -0.07
N ASP A 34 31.31 18.20 0.90
CA ASP A 34 30.87 19.59 0.69
C ASP A 34 31.99 20.45 0.07
N GLU A 35 31.72 21.73 -0.13
CA GLU A 35 32.67 22.71 -0.70
C GLU A 35 33.91 22.96 0.19
N PHE A 36 33.91 22.45 1.42
CA PHE A 36 34.99 22.57 2.40
C PHE A 36 35.67 21.22 2.69
N ASP A 37 35.51 20.22 1.82
CA ASP A 37 36.03 18.85 1.99
C ASP A 37 35.48 18.08 3.20
N ASN A 38 34.40 18.55 3.85
CA ASN A 38 33.77 17.80 4.92
C ASN A 38 32.96 16.63 4.35
N LYS A 39 33.22 15.43 4.88
CA LYS A 39 32.53 14.20 4.48
C LYS A 39 31.33 13.93 5.36
N THR A 40 30.13 14.07 4.82
CA THR A 40 28.90 13.61 5.49
C THR A 40 28.57 12.18 5.07
N ARG A 41 28.45 11.28 6.04
CA ARG A 41 28.01 9.91 5.78
C ARG A 41 26.49 9.84 5.78
N TRP A 42 25.91 8.97 4.95
CA TRP A 42 24.46 8.73 4.96
C TRP A 42 23.94 8.27 6.33
N THR A 43 24.78 7.63 7.14
CA THR A 43 24.47 7.25 8.52
C THR A 43 24.42 8.43 9.48
N GLU A 44 24.82 9.64 9.09
CA GLU A 44 24.82 10.84 9.94
C GLU A 44 23.64 11.77 9.61
N LEU A 45 22.87 11.46 8.57
CA LEU A 45 21.76 12.29 8.09
C LEU A 45 20.69 12.61 9.15
N HIS A 46 20.49 11.75 10.15
CA HIS A 46 19.59 12.02 11.29
C HIS A 46 19.86 13.37 11.99
N GLY A 47 21.12 13.83 12.04
CA GLY A 47 21.47 15.13 12.63
C GLY A 47 21.01 16.34 11.83
N ARG A 48 20.41 16.13 10.65
CA ARG A 48 19.85 17.18 9.77
C ARG A 48 18.32 17.25 9.79
N ILE A 49 17.66 16.39 10.58
CA ILE A 49 16.21 16.39 10.74
C ILE A 49 15.82 17.70 11.45
N LYS A 50 14.90 18.47 10.85
CA LYS A 50 14.36 19.70 11.44
C LYS A 50 13.45 19.37 12.64
N PRO A 51 13.20 20.31 13.56
CA PRO A 51 12.15 20.17 14.56
C PRO A 51 10.80 19.78 13.92
N PHE A 52 10.03 18.99 14.64
CA PHE A 52 8.74 18.46 14.19
C PHE A 52 7.77 18.36 15.37
N GLU A 53 6.47 18.39 15.08
CA GLU A 53 5.40 18.27 16.08
C GLU A 53 4.70 16.90 16.05
N ASN A 54 4.80 16.17 14.94
CA ASN A 54 4.18 14.85 14.77
C ASN A 54 4.95 13.96 13.79
N ILE A 55 4.48 12.72 13.62
CA ILE A 55 5.11 11.73 12.74
C ILE A 55 5.06 12.12 11.26
N ASN A 56 4.02 12.80 10.79
CA ASN A 56 3.92 13.23 9.39
C ASN A 56 5.04 14.23 9.06
N GLN A 57 5.21 15.26 9.89
CA GLN A 57 6.32 16.21 9.76
C GLN A 57 7.69 15.54 9.91
N LEU A 58 7.84 14.59 10.84
CA LEU A 58 9.09 13.81 10.93
C LEU A 58 9.33 13.03 9.62
N SER A 59 8.29 12.43 9.05
CA SER A 59 8.36 11.66 7.82
C SER A 59 8.81 12.50 6.63
N ASP A 60 8.27 13.71 6.50
CA ASP A 60 8.65 14.66 5.47
C ASP A 60 10.06 15.18 5.68
N ASN A 61 10.44 15.49 6.91
CA ASN A 61 11.80 15.94 7.24
C ASN A 61 12.85 14.85 6.92
N VAL A 62 12.58 13.59 7.31
CA VAL A 62 13.46 12.45 6.98
C VAL A 62 13.58 12.31 5.47
N ARG A 63 12.46 12.34 4.75
CA ARG A 63 12.45 12.25 3.29
C ARG A 63 13.21 13.40 2.65
N GLU A 64 13.00 14.65 3.06
CA GLU A 64 13.68 15.82 2.49
C GLU A 64 15.21 15.66 2.60
N VAL A 65 15.69 15.21 3.77
CA VAL A 65 17.12 14.96 4.00
C VAL A 65 17.64 13.82 3.11
N VAL A 66 16.90 12.71 3.01
CA VAL A 66 17.28 11.58 2.15
C VAL A 66 17.25 11.96 0.67
N ARG A 67 16.18 12.59 0.19
CA ARG A 67 16.02 13.06 -1.20
C ARG A 67 17.15 14.01 -1.60
N LYS A 68 17.48 14.99 -0.75
CA LYS A 68 18.62 15.88 -0.97
C LYS A 68 19.92 15.08 -1.12
N PHE A 69 20.11 14.07 -0.28
CA PHE A 69 21.27 13.19 -0.36
C PHE A 69 21.33 12.38 -1.67
N ILE A 70 20.20 11.77 -2.07
CA ILE A 70 20.10 10.97 -3.31
C ILE A 70 20.22 11.82 -4.57
N SER A 71 19.67 13.04 -4.58
CA SER A 71 19.72 13.95 -5.74
C SER A 71 21.15 14.22 -6.23
N LYS A 72 22.12 14.28 -5.31
CA LYS A 72 23.54 14.47 -5.64
C LYS A 72 24.20 13.21 -6.21
N LYS A 73 23.59 12.04 -6.04
CA LYS A 73 24.10 10.73 -6.50
C LYS A 73 23.54 10.33 -7.86
N VAL A 74 22.34 10.82 -8.23
CA VAL A 74 21.67 10.51 -9.50
C VAL A 74 22.58 10.77 -10.72
N PRO A 75 23.25 11.93 -10.86
CA PRO A 75 24.12 12.17 -12.02
C PRO A 75 25.26 11.14 -12.15
N LEU A 76 25.90 10.79 -11.03
CA LEU A 76 26.99 9.80 -11.00
C LEU A 76 26.49 8.39 -11.35
N LEU A 77 25.25 8.05 -11.01
CA LEU A 77 24.64 6.77 -11.38
C LEU A 77 24.33 6.72 -12.87
N SER A 78 23.81 7.80 -13.44
CA SER A 78 23.54 7.92 -14.88
C SER A 78 24.81 7.72 -15.70
N GLU A 79 25.95 8.30 -15.28
CA GLU A 79 27.23 8.10 -15.94
C GLU A 79 27.73 6.64 -15.87
N LYS A 80 27.52 5.96 -14.74
CA LYS A 80 28.08 4.63 -14.47
C LYS A 80 27.20 3.47 -14.96
N ILE A 81 25.91 3.70 -15.17
CA ILE A 81 24.92 2.68 -15.52
C ILE A 81 24.22 3.08 -16.82
N PRO A 82 24.57 2.49 -17.99
CA PRO A 82 24.11 2.96 -19.29
C PRO A 82 22.59 3.02 -19.50
N PHE A 83 21.82 2.18 -18.81
CA PHE A 83 20.36 2.24 -18.87
C PHE A 83 19.79 3.41 -18.06
N VAL A 84 20.39 3.72 -16.91
CA VAL A 84 19.96 4.84 -16.05
C VAL A 84 20.12 6.16 -16.80
N ASN A 85 21.17 6.30 -17.63
CA ASN A 85 21.36 7.46 -18.50
C ASN A 85 20.22 7.70 -19.51
N LYS A 86 19.36 6.71 -19.75
CA LYS A 86 18.21 6.83 -20.66
C LYS A 86 16.93 7.26 -19.94
N LEU A 87 16.93 7.21 -18.61
CA LEU A 87 15.81 7.66 -17.79
C LEU A 87 15.95 9.17 -17.53
N ASP A 88 14.81 9.85 -17.43
CA ASP A 88 14.81 11.22 -16.93
C ASP A 88 15.30 11.26 -15.47
N GLY A 89 16.23 12.17 -15.18
CA GLY A 89 16.86 12.27 -13.86
C GLY A 89 15.88 12.65 -12.74
N ARG A 90 14.84 13.43 -13.05
CA ARG A 90 13.78 13.81 -12.11
C ARG A 90 12.89 12.61 -11.82
N ASN A 91 12.46 11.89 -12.86
CA ASN A 91 11.64 10.68 -12.70
C ASN A 91 12.39 9.60 -11.92
N LEU A 92 13.70 9.41 -12.19
CA LEU A 92 14.52 8.49 -11.41
C LEU A 92 14.65 8.92 -9.95
N LEU A 93 14.86 10.21 -9.68
CA LEU A 93 14.93 10.72 -8.31
C LEU A 93 13.59 10.52 -7.58
N ASN A 94 12.47 10.80 -8.25
CA ASN A 94 11.12 10.58 -7.72
C ASN A 94 10.87 9.09 -7.45
N ALA A 95 11.22 8.21 -8.38
CA ALA A 95 11.12 6.77 -8.20
C ALA A 95 11.94 6.29 -6.99
N LEU A 96 13.21 6.69 -6.88
CA LEU A 96 14.09 6.24 -5.81
C LEU A 96 13.78 6.85 -4.44
N ALA A 97 13.48 8.15 -4.37
CA ALA A 97 13.30 8.88 -3.11
C ALA A 97 11.86 8.87 -2.60
N ASN A 98 10.88 8.83 -3.51
CA ASN A 98 9.46 8.87 -3.16
C ASN A 98 8.75 7.53 -3.40
N ASN A 99 9.43 6.51 -3.94
CA ASN A 99 8.86 5.21 -4.29
C ASN A 99 7.82 5.29 -5.44
N TRP A 100 7.94 6.29 -6.32
CA TRP A 100 7.02 6.52 -7.44
C TRP A 100 7.53 5.88 -8.73
N PHE A 101 7.39 4.56 -8.82
CA PHE A 101 7.89 3.79 -9.96
C PHE A 101 6.95 3.77 -11.16
N GLU A 102 5.74 4.31 -11.05
CA GLU A 102 4.71 4.30 -12.10
C GLU A 102 5.18 5.01 -13.37
N GLU A 103 5.94 6.11 -13.23
CA GLU A 103 6.48 6.90 -14.34
C GLU A 103 7.60 6.19 -15.13
N ILE A 104 8.17 5.12 -14.60
CA ILE A 104 9.26 4.35 -15.22
C ILE A 104 8.98 2.85 -15.33
N GLY A 105 7.88 2.38 -14.73
CA GLY A 105 7.61 0.98 -14.41
C GLY A 105 7.34 0.12 -15.63
N GLU A 106 6.50 0.58 -16.55
CA GLU A 106 6.17 -0.18 -17.78
C GLU A 106 7.40 -0.45 -18.66
N GLU A 107 8.33 0.50 -18.73
CA GLU A 107 9.54 0.35 -19.54
C GLU A 107 10.52 -0.69 -18.98
N VAL A 108 10.48 -0.94 -17.67
CA VAL A 108 11.47 -1.73 -16.94
C VAL A 108 10.95 -3.07 -16.41
N SER A 109 9.62 -3.23 -16.31
CA SER A 109 8.95 -4.42 -15.77
C SER A 109 9.42 -5.72 -16.44
N GLY A 110 9.63 -6.76 -15.62
CA GLY A 110 10.00 -8.11 -16.04
C GLY A 110 11.40 -8.24 -16.64
N LYS A 111 12.26 -7.21 -16.47
CA LYS A 111 13.61 -7.18 -17.06
C LYS A 111 14.67 -7.16 -15.96
N ARG A 112 15.89 -7.56 -16.32
CA ARG A 112 17.10 -7.36 -15.47
C ARG A 112 17.30 -5.91 -14.99
N ARG A 113 16.68 -4.93 -15.67
CA ARG A 113 16.70 -3.50 -15.32
C ARG A 113 15.84 -3.20 -14.10
N GLU A 114 14.67 -3.81 -13.99
CA GLU A 114 13.81 -3.73 -12.80
C GLU A 114 14.58 -4.19 -11.57
N VAL A 115 15.25 -5.35 -11.61
CA VAL A 115 16.05 -5.84 -10.47
C VAL A 115 17.13 -4.82 -10.05
N LEU A 116 17.77 -4.15 -11.00
CA LEU A 116 18.79 -3.15 -10.70
C LEU A 116 18.17 -1.89 -10.06
N LEU A 117 16.99 -1.46 -10.52
CA LEU A 117 16.24 -0.37 -9.93
C LEU A 117 15.73 -0.72 -8.53
N SER A 118 15.19 -1.92 -8.32
CA SER A 118 14.81 -2.41 -6.99
C SER A 118 16.02 -2.38 -6.06
N VAL A 119 17.20 -2.87 -6.47
CA VAL A 119 18.42 -2.79 -5.65
C VAL A 119 18.76 -1.34 -5.28
N MET A 120 18.62 -0.39 -6.20
CA MET A 120 18.84 1.04 -5.88
C MET A 120 17.81 1.55 -4.88
N ALA A 121 16.54 1.21 -5.06
CA ALA A 121 15.45 1.63 -4.20
C ALA A 121 15.58 1.06 -2.77
N HIS A 122 15.95 -0.22 -2.64
CA HIS A 122 16.32 -0.85 -1.37
C HIS A 122 17.48 -0.13 -0.67
N MET A 123 18.48 0.35 -1.41
CA MET A 123 19.57 1.15 -0.82
C MET A 123 19.05 2.48 -0.26
N VAL A 124 18.14 3.15 -0.95
CA VAL A 124 17.51 4.39 -0.43
C VAL A 124 16.67 4.09 0.80
N LYS A 125 15.85 3.03 0.78
CA LYS A 125 15.05 2.59 1.94
C LYS A 125 15.91 2.21 3.14
N ARG A 126 17.08 1.63 2.91
CA ARG A 126 18.07 1.36 3.96
C ARG A 126 18.62 2.64 4.58
N ILE A 127 18.87 3.68 3.79
CA ILE A 127 19.27 5.00 4.31
C ILE A 127 18.14 5.57 5.17
N GLU A 128 16.92 5.64 4.63
CA GLU A 128 15.72 6.14 5.32
C GLU A 128 15.49 5.42 6.66
N THR A 129 15.44 4.09 6.65
CA THR A 129 15.22 3.28 7.86
C THR A 129 16.35 3.47 8.88
N THR A 130 17.59 3.67 8.43
CA THR A 130 18.72 3.96 9.33
C THR A 130 18.62 5.34 9.96
N VAL A 131 18.13 6.33 9.21
CA VAL A 131 17.87 7.68 9.72
C VAL A 131 16.81 7.63 10.81
N TYR A 132 15.67 6.97 10.57
CA TYR A 132 14.65 6.74 11.61
C TYR A 132 15.22 6.03 12.82
N LYS A 133 15.91 4.90 12.63
CA LYS A 133 16.48 4.12 13.73
C LYS A 133 17.43 4.96 14.60
N LYS A 134 18.31 5.74 13.97
CA LYS A 134 19.25 6.60 14.70
C LYS A 134 18.54 7.74 15.41
N PHE A 135 17.59 8.39 14.74
CA PHE A 135 16.73 9.40 15.36
C PHE A 135 16.05 8.84 16.61
N ILE A 136 15.30 7.73 16.49
CA ILE A 136 14.59 7.09 17.61
C ILE A 136 15.56 6.73 18.74
N SER A 137 16.74 6.18 18.42
CA SER A 137 17.73 5.80 19.43
C SER A 137 18.23 6.99 20.27
N GLN A 138 18.27 8.19 19.70
CA GLN A 138 18.75 9.41 20.36
C GLN A 138 17.62 10.32 20.85
N ALA A 139 16.40 10.09 20.38
CA ALA A 139 15.24 10.89 20.73
C ALA A 139 14.98 10.87 22.24
N ASN A 140 14.66 12.05 22.75
CA ASN A 140 14.26 12.25 24.13
C ASN A 140 12.77 11.83 24.34
N PRO A 141 12.29 11.72 25.58
CA PRO A 141 10.91 11.29 25.85
C PRO A 141 9.83 12.17 25.22
N GLU A 142 10.05 13.48 25.09
CA GLU A 142 9.08 14.40 24.48
C GLU A 142 8.98 14.15 22.96
N GLU A 143 10.11 13.96 22.28
CA GLU A 143 10.16 13.62 20.85
C GLU A 143 9.52 12.27 20.56
N LEU A 144 9.76 11.26 21.41
CA LEU A 144 9.15 9.94 21.26
C LEU A 144 7.63 10.00 21.44
N LYS A 145 7.15 10.81 22.40
CA LYS A 145 5.72 11.02 22.63
C LYS A 145 5.02 11.65 21.42
N LYS A 146 5.67 12.58 20.71
CA LYS A 146 5.13 13.19 19.47
C LYS A 146 4.83 12.17 18.37
N ILE A 147 5.59 11.06 18.33
CA ILE A 147 5.38 9.97 17.36
C ILE A 147 4.63 8.76 17.95
N GLY A 148 4.14 8.86 19.19
CA GLY A 148 3.34 7.81 19.83
C GLY A 148 4.15 6.65 20.39
N ILE A 149 5.44 6.82 20.62
CA ILE A 149 6.33 5.80 21.15
C ILE A 149 6.67 6.11 22.60
N ASP A 150 6.41 5.16 23.49
CA ASP A 150 6.83 5.26 24.89
C ASP A 150 8.29 4.80 25.05
N ALA A 151 8.95 5.31 26.10
CA ALA A 151 10.33 4.93 26.41
C ALA A 151 10.50 3.41 26.60
N SER A 152 9.46 2.71 27.08
CA SER A 152 9.45 1.25 27.30
C SER A 152 9.50 0.42 26.00
N VAL A 153 9.08 1.00 24.88
CA VAL A 153 9.07 0.36 23.54
C VAL A 153 10.12 0.94 22.59
N LYS A 154 10.85 1.99 22.99
CA LYS A 154 11.94 2.59 22.20
C LYS A 154 12.95 1.56 21.70
N ASP A 155 13.51 0.77 22.63
CA ASP A 155 14.54 -0.22 22.28
C ASP A 155 13.98 -1.36 21.44
N LEU A 156 12.71 -1.73 21.66
CA LEU A 156 12.00 -2.68 20.82
C LEU A 156 11.90 -2.15 19.38
N LEU A 157 11.48 -0.90 19.19
CA LEU A 157 11.36 -0.31 17.85
C LEU A 157 12.72 -0.24 17.13
N VAL A 158 13.78 0.12 17.85
CA VAL A 158 15.15 0.10 17.32
C VAL A 158 15.58 -1.32 16.91
N ASP A 159 15.29 -2.33 17.73
CA ASP A 159 15.61 -3.73 17.43
C ASP A 159 14.82 -4.25 16.21
N VAL A 160 13.55 -3.85 16.05
CA VAL A 160 12.69 -4.20 14.90
C VAL A 160 13.19 -3.53 13.61
N LEU A 161 13.53 -2.24 13.65
CA LEU A 161 14.12 -1.53 12.50
C LEU A 161 15.49 -2.11 12.11
N GLU A 162 16.30 -2.53 13.08
CA GLU A 162 17.54 -3.23 12.80
C GLU A 162 17.28 -4.60 12.16
N ALA A 163 16.26 -5.33 12.59
CA ALA A 163 15.88 -6.60 11.98
C ALA A 163 15.44 -6.42 10.52
N SER A 164 14.64 -5.40 10.19
CA SER A 164 14.20 -5.12 8.82
C SER A 164 15.36 -4.74 7.89
N ILE A 165 16.26 -3.84 8.31
CA ILE A 165 17.48 -3.47 7.55
C ILE A 165 18.34 -4.71 7.23
N LYS A 166 18.36 -5.68 8.14
CA LYS A 166 19.15 -6.90 7.98
C LYS A 166 18.47 -7.99 7.16
N ALA A 167 17.16 -7.88 6.95
CA ALA A 167 16.41 -8.72 6.03
C ALA A 167 16.59 -8.30 4.57
N ASP A 168 16.96 -7.04 4.30
CA ASP A 168 17.23 -6.47 2.97
C ASP A 168 17.97 -7.43 1.98
N PRO A 169 19.09 -8.10 2.36
CA PRO A 169 19.77 -9.03 1.46
C PRO A 169 18.92 -10.23 1.03
N LEU A 170 17.99 -10.70 1.89
CA LEU A 170 17.06 -11.78 1.54
C LEU A 170 16.19 -11.35 0.38
N PHE A 171 15.56 -10.19 0.48
CA PHE A 171 14.60 -9.70 -0.50
C PHE A 171 15.26 -9.46 -1.86
N ILE A 172 16.45 -8.85 -1.90
CA ILE A 172 17.22 -8.67 -3.15
C ILE A 172 17.58 -10.01 -3.78
N ARG A 173 18.00 -11.00 -2.99
CA ARG A 173 18.34 -12.33 -3.49
C ARG A 173 17.12 -13.11 -3.94
N PHE A 174 15.99 -12.96 -3.25
CA PHE A 174 14.72 -13.55 -3.61
C PHE A 174 14.20 -12.95 -4.92
N LEU A 175 14.23 -11.63 -5.08
CA LEU A 175 13.86 -10.96 -6.33
C LEU A 175 14.71 -11.44 -7.51
N ALA A 176 16.02 -11.59 -7.30
CA ALA A 176 16.89 -12.13 -8.33
C ALA A 176 16.60 -13.62 -8.63
N PHE A 177 16.23 -14.40 -7.61
CA PHE A 177 15.80 -15.78 -7.79
C PHE A 177 14.48 -15.87 -8.56
N SER A 178 13.46 -15.10 -8.15
CA SER A 178 12.16 -15.07 -8.80
C SER A 178 12.34 -14.72 -10.27
N GLN A 179 13.11 -13.71 -10.64
CA GLN A 179 13.36 -13.40 -12.06
C GLN A 179 14.09 -14.49 -12.88
N LEU A 180 14.76 -15.44 -12.24
CA LEU A 180 15.54 -16.49 -12.91
C LEU A 180 14.85 -17.85 -12.91
N THR A 181 13.78 -18.01 -12.15
CA THR A 181 12.95 -19.22 -12.17
C THR A 181 11.82 -19.09 -13.19
N PRO A 182 11.25 -20.20 -13.69
CA PRO A 182 10.00 -20.16 -14.45
C PRO A 182 8.82 -19.77 -13.54
N GLU A 183 7.63 -19.60 -14.13
CA GLU A 183 6.38 -19.50 -13.38
C GLU A 183 6.15 -20.76 -12.54
N ALA A 184 5.45 -20.58 -11.42
CA ALA A 184 5.12 -21.67 -10.54
C ALA A 184 4.14 -22.64 -11.22
N PRO A 185 4.33 -23.97 -11.09
CA PRO A 185 3.31 -24.92 -11.48
C PRO A 185 2.00 -24.70 -10.71
N SER A 186 0.87 -24.97 -11.36
CA SER A 186 -0.44 -24.95 -10.71
C SER A 186 -0.50 -25.90 -9.51
N GLY A 187 -1.12 -25.46 -8.41
CA GLY A 187 -1.32 -26.27 -7.19
C GLY A 187 -0.11 -26.37 -6.26
N ILE A 188 0.93 -25.55 -6.48
CA ILE A 188 2.04 -25.43 -5.55
C ILE A 188 1.65 -24.54 -4.37
N GLU A 189 1.98 -24.97 -3.15
CA GLU A 189 1.78 -24.18 -1.94
C GLU A 189 2.63 -22.89 -1.96
N PRO A 190 2.15 -21.76 -1.40
CA PRO A 190 2.88 -20.49 -1.43
C PRO A 190 4.31 -20.55 -0.86
N THR A 191 4.54 -21.35 0.17
CA THR A 191 5.86 -21.52 0.81
C THR A 191 6.79 -22.49 0.06
N SER A 192 6.33 -23.10 -1.03
CA SER A 192 7.05 -24.11 -1.80
C SER A 192 7.61 -23.52 -3.10
N LEU A 193 8.91 -23.25 -3.11
CA LEU A 193 9.63 -22.67 -4.24
C LEU A 193 10.21 -23.75 -5.14
N VAL A 194 9.87 -23.71 -6.43
CA VAL A 194 10.40 -24.66 -7.41
C VAL A 194 11.71 -24.12 -7.98
N VAL A 195 12.75 -24.96 -7.96
CA VAL A 195 14.07 -24.62 -8.53
C VAL A 195 14.32 -25.50 -9.77
N PRO A 196 14.66 -24.92 -10.93
CA PRO A 196 15.00 -25.70 -12.12
C PRO A 196 16.09 -26.74 -11.84
N GLY A 197 15.81 -28.01 -12.16
CA GLY A 197 16.74 -29.11 -11.97
C GLY A 197 16.79 -29.69 -10.54
N VAL A 198 15.92 -29.23 -9.63
CA VAL A 198 15.75 -29.81 -8.28
C VAL A 198 14.41 -30.54 -8.23
N GLU A 199 14.43 -31.82 -7.85
CA GLU A 199 13.23 -32.67 -7.85
C GLU A 199 12.22 -32.27 -6.77
N THR A 200 12.70 -31.76 -5.62
CA THR A 200 11.85 -31.42 -4.48
C THR A 200 11.67 -29.90 -4.36
N PRO A 201 10.44 -29.41 -4.08
CA PRO A 201 10.22 -28.01 -3.74
C PRO A 201 11.04 -27.60 -2.52
N GLN A 202 11.47 -26.33 -2.48
CA GLN A 202 12.34 -25.77 -1.46
C GLN A 202 11.60 -24.67 -0.69
N THR A 203 11.97 -24.41 0.56
CA THR A 203 11.49 -23.23 1.30
C THR A 203 12.46 -22.05 1.13
N ILE A 204 12.04 -20.84 1.52
CA ILE A 204 12.96 -19.69 1.61
C ILE A 204 14.16 -20.02 2.51
N ALA A 205 13.94 -20.74 3.61
CA ALA A 205 15.02 -21.14 4.52
C ALA A 205 16.03 -22.07 3.84
N SER A 206 15.58 -23.01 3.01
CA SER A 206 16.46 -23.92 2.26
C SER A 206 17.27 -23.19 1.18
N LEU A 207 16.69 -22.18 0.53
CA LEU A 207 17.37 -21.42 -0.54
C LEU A 207 18.31 -20.33 -0.01
N PHE A 208 17.95 -19.70 1.11
CA PHE A 208 18.65 -18.55 1.69
C PHE A 208 18.99 -18.75 3.18
N PRO A 209 19.66 -19.86 3.55
CA PRO A 209 19.80 -20.28 4.95
C PRO A 209 20.59 -19.29 5.82
N HIS A 210 21.51 -18.53 5.23
CA HIS A 210 22.28 -17.53 5.98
C HIS A 210 21.42 -16.33 6.38
N GLU A 211 20.67 -15.79 5.42
CA GLU A 211 19.79 -14.64 5.64
C GLU A 211 18.65 -15.00 6.57
N THR A 212 17.98 -16.13 6.34
CA THR A 212 16.83 -16.50 7.16
C THR A 212 17.22 -16.90 8.58
N HIS A 213 18.39 -17.54 8.78
CA HIS A 213 18.92 -17.79 10.13
C HIS A 213 19.14 -16.48 10.89
N TYR A 214 19.67 -15.45 10.23
CA TYR A 214 19.89 -14.15 10.85
C TYR A 214 18.56 -13.49 11.26
N ILE A 215 17.59 -13.46 10.35
CA ILE A 215 16.24 -12.91 10.60
C ILE A 215 15.56 -13.67 11.75
N SER A 216 15.60 -15.00 11.70
CA SER A 216 15.07 -15.87 12.75
C SER A 216 15.68 -15.55 14.12
N LYS A 217 17.02 -15.41 14.20
CA LYS A 217 17.72 -15.04 15.43
C LYS A 217 17.32 -13.65 15.94
N LYS A 218 17.09 -12.68 15.04
CA LYS A 218 16.66 -11.33 15.42
C LYS A 218 15.28 -11.33 16.07
N PHE A 219 14.29 -11.97 15.44
CA PHE A 219 12.94 -12.04 16.02
C PHE A 219 12.87 -12.89 17.29
N SER A 220 13.65 -13.97 17.37
CA SER A 220 13.81 -14.73 18.62
C SER A 220 14.40 -13.86 19.73
N GLY A 221 15.44 -13.07 19.42
CA GLY A 221 16.05 -12.14 20.37
C GLY A 221 15.08 -11.06 20.84
N ILE A 222 14.26 -10.50 19.94
CA ILE A 222 13.20 -9.54 20.27
C ILE A 222 12.21 -10.17 21.26
N ALA A 223 11.71 -11.38 20.98
CA ALA A 223 10.74 -12.05 21.85
C ALA A 223 11.32 -12.36 23.25
N LEU A 224 12.61 -12.66 23.35
CA LEU A 224 13.30 -12.90 24.63
C LEU A 224 13.41 -11.64 25.48
N LYS A 225 13.67 -10.48 24.87
CA LYS A 225 13.75 -9.18 25.55
C LYS A 225 12.38 -8.50 25.71
N SER A 226 11.40 -9.25 26.20
CA SER A 226 10.01 -8.79 26.26
C SER A 226 9.61 -8.05 27.53
N GLU A 227 10.45 -8.09 28.57
CA GLU A 227 10.14 -7.63 29.92
C GLU A 227 9.61 -6.18 29.99
N SER A 228 10.12 -5.27 29.14
CA SER A 228 9.75 -3.85 29.19
C SER A 228 8.42 -3.53 28.51
N TRP A 229 7.90 -4.40 27.64
CA TRP A 229 6.72 -4.10 26.80
C TRP A 229 5.65 -5.21 26.80
N ILE A 230 5.91 -6.38 27.40
CA ILE A 230 4.98 -7.52 27.39
C ILE A 230 3.62 -7.22 28.03
N ASN A 231 3.61 -6.32 29.02
CA ASN A 231 2.42 -5.94 29.77
C ASN A 231 1.59 -4.83 29.10
N LEU A 232 2.07 -4.29 27.96
CA LEU A 232 1.28 -3.36 27.17
C LEU A 232 0.11 -4.10 26.50
N PRO A 233 -1.02 -3.42 26.21
CA PRO A 233 -2.08 -3.98 25.38
C PRO A 233 -1.52 -4.57 24.08
N GLY A 234 -1.80 -5.85 23.82
CA GLY A 234 -1.27 -6.58 22.66
C GLY A 234 0.19 -7.05 22.76
N GLY A 235 0.92 -6.75 23.86
CA GLY A 235 2.32 -7.16 24.03
C GLY A 235 2.52 -8.68 23.97
N GLN A 236 1.65 -9.47 24.61
CA GLN A 236 1.72 -10.93 24.52
C GLN A 236 1.47 -11.45 23.10
N ILE A 237 0.57 -10.80 22.34
CA ILE A 237 0.29 -11.12 20.95
C ILE A 237 1.53 -10.84 20.10
N PHE A 238 2.14 -9.66 20.26
CA PHE A 238 3.37 -9.29 19.55
C PHE A 238 4.52 -10.25 19.84
N LYS A 239 4.70 -10.68 21.10
CA LYS A 239 5.72 -11.69 21.46
C LYS A 239 5.49 -13.01 20.73
N ASN A 240 4.26 -13.52 20.77
CA ASN A 240 3.90 -14.77 20.09
C ASN A 240 4.09 -14.64 18.57
N TYR A 241 3.75 -13.47 18.02
CA TYR A 241 3.93 -13.16 16.61
C TYR A 241 5.42 -13.12 16.20
N ALA A 242 6.29 -12.47 16.99
CA ALA A 242 7.74 -12.48 16.75
C ALA A 242 8.32 -13.90 16.83
N ILE A 243 7.83 -14.75 17.74
CA ILE A 243 8.20 -16.17 17.79
C ILE A 243 7.77 -16.87 16.50
N ALA A 244 6.52 -16.71 16.08
CA ALA A 244 6.01 -17.35 14.86
C ALA A 244 6.79 -16.92 13.60
N LEU A 245 7.12 -15.63 13.45
CA LEU A 245 8.00 -15.13 12.39
C LEU A 245 9.38 -15.81 12.44
N SER A 246 9.98 -15.87 13.63
CA SER A 246 11.27 -16.55 13.83
C SER A 246 11.23 -18.01 13.40
N GLU A 247 10.13 -18.70 13.68
CA GLU A 247 9.95 -20.10 13.31
C GLU A 247 9.70 -20.30 11.82
N LEU A 248 8.93 -19.43 11.17
CA LEU A 248 8.70 -19.51 9.73
C LEU A 248 10.01 -19.37 8.95
N PHE A 249 10.86 -18.39 9.32
CA PHE A 249 12.14 -18.18 8.63
C PHE A 249 13.17 -19.30 8.85
N LYS A 250 13.01 -20.19 9.83
CA LYS A 250 13.91 -21.35 10.02
C LYS A 250 13.36 -22.66 9.44
N GLU A 251 12.15 -22.66 8.89
CA GLU A 251 11.47 -23.89 8.47
C GLU A 251 11.94 -24.38 7.10
N GLU A 252 12.56 -25.57 7.07
CA GLU A 252 13.07 -26.20 5.84
C GLU A 252 12.04 -27.13 5.20
N ASN A 253 11.01 -27.56 5.94
CA ASN A 253 9.93 -28.40 5.45
C ASN A 253 8.77 -27.57 4.88
N THR A 254 8.36 -27.84 3.65
CA THR A 254 7.32 -27.07 2.96
C THR A 254 5.94 -27.16 3.59
N GLU A 255 5.54 -28.34 4.06
CA GLU A 255 4.22 -28.56 4.69
C GLU A 255 4.12 -27.85 6.04
N GLU A 256 5.18 -27.93 6.86
CA GLU A 256 5.26 -27.21 8.12
C GLU A 256 5.41 -25.69 7.92
N ALA A 257 6.09 -25.26 6.85
CA ALA A 257 6.20 -23.85 6.49
C ALA A 257 4.83 -23.24 6.18
N ALA A 258 3.97 -23.96 5.46
CA ALA A 258 2.59 -23.52 5.20
C ALA A 258 1.80 -23.35 6.51
N LYS A 259 1.83 -24.34 7.41
CA LYS A 259 1.17 -24.26 8.73
C LYS A 259 1.70 -23.07 9.56
N LYS A 260 3.01 -22.81 9.52
CA LYS A 260 3.62 -21.65 10.20
C LYS A 260 3.24 -20.32 9.55
N GLN A 261 3.10 -20.27 8.24
CA GLN A 261 2.61 -19.08 7.54
C GLN A 261 1.18 -18.75 7.96
N ASP A 262 0.29 -19.75 8.05
CA ASP A 262 -1.09 -19.55 8.53
C ASP A 262 -1.12 -19.04 9.97
N LEU A 263 -0.23 -19.56 10.83
CA LEU A 263 -0.06 -19.06 12.19
C LEU A 263 0.39 -17.59 12.22
N VAL A 264 1.36 -17.22 11.36
CA VAL A 264 1.82 -15.84 11.20
C VAL A 264 0.67 -14.95 10.73
N LYS A 265 -0.11 -15.35 9.72
CA LYS A 265 -1.27 -14.58 9.23
C LYS A 265 -2.31 -14.35 10.33
N ARG A 266 -2.65 -15.40 11.09
CA ARG A 266 -3.58 -15.30 12.23
C ARG A 266 -3.07 -14.34 13.32
N LEU A 267 -1.82 -14.50 13.74
CA LEU A 267 -1.23 -13.66 14.80
C LEU A 267 -1.03 -12.22 14.33
N TYR A 268 -0.74 -12.00 13.04
CA TYR A 268 -0.76 -10.67 12.43
C TYR A 268 -2.15 -10.04 12.52
N ALA A 269 -3.20 -10.77 12.14
CA ALA A 269 -4.58 -10.30 12.26
C ALA A 269 -4.95 -9.91 13.71
N GLU A 270 -4.51 -10.72 14.69
CA GLU A 270 -4.69 -10.43 16.12
C GLU A 270 -3.87 -9.20 16.56
N LEU A 271 -2.64 -9.06 16.08
CA LEU A 271 -1.77 -7.93 16.40
C LEU A 271 -2.33 -6.62 15.85
N VAL A 272 -2.80 -6.59 14.60
CA VAL A 272 -3.36 -5.37 14.00
C VAL A 272 -4.63 -4.92 14.72
N LYS A 273 -5.43 -5.86 15.23
CA LYS A 273 -6.62 -5.56 16.06
C LYS A 273 -6.27 -5.20 17.50
N SER A 274 -5.00 -5.36 17.90
CA SER A 274 -4.55 -4.99 19.23
C SER A 274 -4.11 -3.53 19.27
N GLU A 275 -4.08 -2.94 20.45
CA GLU A 275 -3.60 -1.57 20.66
C GLU A 275 -2.06 -1.49 20.75
N PHE A 276 -1.33 -2.55 20.36
CA PHE A 276 0.13 -2.54 20.45
C PHE A 276 0.71 -1.49 19.48
N PRO A 277 1.70 -0.67 19.91
CA PRO A 277 2.12 0.51 19.17
C PRO A 277 2.98 0.21 17.93
N ILE A 278 3.47 -1.02 17.78
CA ILE A 278 4.36 -1.44 16.68
C ILE A 278 3.71 -2.58 15.90
N ILE A 279 3.56 -2.39 14.60
CA ILE A 279 3.04 -3.42 13.69
C ILE A 279 4.16 -3.79 12.71
N ILE A 280 4.43 -5.10 12.61
CA ILE A 280 5.27 -5.66 11.55
C ILE A 280 4.30 -6.33 10.58
N THR A 281 4.09 -5.71 9.42
CA THR A 281 3.34 -6.32 8.33
C THR A 281 4.27 -7.31 7.62
N PRO A 282 3.92 -8.61 7.58
CA PRO A 282 4.66 -9.60 6.81
C PRO A 282 4.21 -9.56 5.35
N GLY A 283 4.96 -10.20 4.46
CA GLY A 283 4.38 -10.61 3.17
C GLY A 283 3.20 -11.53 3.44
N VAL A 284 1.98 -11.13 3.08
CA VAL A 284 0.77 -11.95 3.31
C VAL A 284 0.32 -12.68 2.05
N GLU A 285 0.74 -12.18 0.89
CA GLU A 285 0.33 -12.61 -0.45
C GLU A 285 1.54 -12.73 -1.37
N GLY A 286 1.38 -13.50 -2.45
CA GLY A 286 2.33 -13.51 -3.56
C GLY A 286 1.85 -12.52 -4.60
N TYR A 287 2.70 -11.61 -5.07
CA TYR A 287 2.34 -10.64 -6.10
C TYR A 287 3.25 -10.75 -7.32
N TYR A 288 4.55 -10.94 -7.10
CA TYR A 288 5.53 -10.89 -8.19
C TYR A 288 5.65 -12.23 -8.94
N LYS A 289 5.24 -13.34 -8.28
CA LYS A 289 5.20 -14.70 -8.84
C LYS A 289 4.21 -15.60 -8.11
N GLU A 290 2.93 -15.35 -8.30
CA GLU A 290 1.90 -16.21 -7.72
C GLU A 290 2.11 -17.70 -8.07
N PRO A 291 1.86 -18.62 -7.12
CA PRO A 291 1.34 -18.39 -5.77
C PRO A 291 2.45 -18.19 -4.71
N TYR A 292 3.72 -18.00 -5.10
CA TYR A 292 4.84 -17.96 -4.14
C TYR A 292 4.68 -16.83 -3.11
N PHE A 293 4.97 -17.17 -1.85
CA PHE A 293 5.09 -16.20 -0.78
C PHE A 293 6.25 -15.25 -1.07
N ASP A 294 5.92 -13.96 -1.16
CA ASP A 294 6.88 -12.89 -1.33
C ASP A 294 7.35 -12.40 0.04
N PRO A 295 8.63 -12.55 0.39
CA PRO A 295 9.12 -12.07 1.68
C PRO A 295 9.08 -10.53 1.70
N GLU A 296 8.36 -9.98 2.66
CA GLU A 296 8.28 -8.55 2.96
C GLU A 296 8.32 -8.32 4.48
N LEU A 297 8.91 -7.20 4.90
CA LEU A 297 8.82 -6.67 6.25
C LEU A 297 8.60 -5.15 6.20
N LYS A 298 7.39 -4.74 6.56
CA LYS A 298 7.04 -3.33 6.76
C LYS A 298 6.79 -3.05 8.24
N ILE A 299 7.46 -2.01 8.74
CA ILE A 299 7.45 -1.60 10.14
C ILE A 299 6.65 -0.31 10.23
N SER A 300 5.55 -0.37 10.98
CA SER A 300 4.66 0.76 11.19
C SER A 300 4.42 1.01 12.67
N ILE A 301 4.07 2.25 12.99
CA ILE A 301 3.75 2.68 14.35
C ILE A 301 2.36 3.30 14.43
N SER A 302 1.70 3.15 15.57
CA SER A 302 0.43 3.82 15.86
C SER A 302 0.70 5.16 16.53
N SER A 303 0.68 6.23 15.73
CA SER A 303 0.98 7.59 16.19
C SER A 303 -0.27 8.26 16.79
N PRO A 304 -0.14 9.42 17.46
CA PRO A 304 -1.30 10.20 17.90
C PRO A 304 -2.19 10.64 16.73
N ASP A 305 -1.61 10.98 15.57
CA ASP A 305 -2.38 11.43 14.42
C ASP A 305 -3.04 10.25 13.68
N SER A 306 -2.36 9.10 13.59
CA SER A 306 -2.97 7.88 13.04
C SER A 306 -4.17 7.42 13.88
N ARG A 307 -4.07 7.49 15.21
CA ARG A 307 -5.19 7.16 16.11
C ARG A 307 -6.38 8.12 15.97
N LYS A 308 -6.14 9.43 15.81
CA LYS A 308 -7.22 10.39 15.54
C LYS A 308 -7.92 10.10 14.21
N GLU A 309 -7.16 9.73 13.18
CA GLU A 309 -7.74 9.38 11.88
C GLU A 309 -8.53 8.05 11.97
N GLU A 310 -8.04 7.08 12.74
CA GLU A 310 -8.74 5.83 13.04
C GLU A 310 -10.07 6.06 13.77
N GLU A 311 -10.10 6.95 14.78
CA GLU A 311 -11.33 7.36 15.46
C GLU A 311 -12.34 7.99 14.50
N TYR A 312 -11.86 8.84 13.59
CA TYR A 312 -12.68 9.43 12.53
C TYR A 312 -13.28 8.36 11.60
N PHE A 313 -12.47 7.36 11.21
CA PHE A 313 -12.92 6.25 10.36
C PHE A 313 -13.90 5.32 11.07
N HIS A 314 -13.78 5.13 12.38
CA HIS A 314 -14.81 4.42 13.16
C HIS A 314 -16.14 5.18 13.20
N GLY A 315 -16.12 6.52 13.24
CA GLY A 315 -17.31 7.35 13.08
C GLY A 315 -18.00 7.16 11.72
N ILE A 316 -17.20 7.09 10.64
CA ILE A 316 -17.67 6.76 9.29
C ILE A 316 -18.28 5.36 9.26
N GLN A 317 -17.58 4.36 9.78
CA GLN A 317 -18.02 2.97 9.81
C GLN A 317 -19.38 2.82 10.50
N ALA A 318 -19.53 3.38 11.69
CA ALA A 318 -20.77 3.33 12.45
C ALA A 318 -21.91 3.97 11.64
N SER A 319 -21.71 5.19 11.15
CA SER A 319 -22.73 5.94 10.42
C SER A 319 -23.10 5.30 9.09
N MET A 320 -22.13 4.77 8.34
CA MET A 320 -22.37 4.05 7.09
C MET A 320 -23.16 2.77 7.36
N SER A 321 -22.80 2.02 8.39
CA SER A 321 -23.50 0.78 8.77
C SER A 321 -24.95 1.03 9.19
N ASP A 322 -25.24 2.18 9.78
CA ASP A 322 -26.60 2.60 10.16
C ASP A 322 -27.39 3.23 8.99
N SER A 323 -26.73 3.46 7.85
CA SER A 323 -27.32 4.07 6.65
C SER A 323 -27.67 3.07 5.55
N LEU A 324 -27.33 1.79 5.74
CA LEU A 324 -27.54 0.72 4.75
C LEU A 324 -29.00 0.50 4.34
N SER A 325 -29.96 1.01 5.13
CA SER A 325 -31.39 0.98 4.78
C SER A 325 -31.72 1.78 3.52
N GLU A 326 -30.92 2.79 3.19
CA GLU A 326 -31.09 3.55 1.94
C GLU A 326 -30.96 2.68 0.68
N LEU A 327 -30.23 1.57 0.80
CA LEU A 327 -30.03 0.58 -0.25
C LEU A 327 -30.80 -0.74 -0.01
N ASN A 328 -31.59 -0.81 1.07
CA ASN A 328 -32.24 -2.04 1.56
C ASN A 328 -31.25 -3.19 1.74
N VAL A 329 -30.06 -2.96 2.33
CA VAL A 329 -29.04 -3.99 2.60
C VAL A 329 -28.61 -3.99 4.08
N GLU A 330 -29.56 -3.70 4.98
CA GLU A 330 -29.35 -3.59 6.42
C GLU A 330 -28.75 -4.86 7.04
N GLU A 331 -28.96 -6.03 6.41
CA GLU A 331 -28.38 -7.30 6.85
C GLU A 331 -26.84 -7.30 6.87
N ALA A 332 -26.19 -6.38 6.13
CA ALA A 332 -24.74 -6.23 6.12
C ALA A 332 -24.20 -5.37 7.27
N SER A 333 -25.06 -4.69 8.03
CA SER A 333 -24.65 -3.71 9.06
C SER A 333 -23.74 -4.34 10.12
N GLU A 334 -24.13 -5.49 10.68
CA GLU A 334 -23.33 -6.19 11.69
C GLU A 334 -21.97 -6.66 11.18
N ARG A 335 -21.88 -7.03 9.91
CA ARG A 335 -20.63 -7.46 9.29
C ARG A 335 -19.71 -6.27 9.08
N MET A 336 -20.25 -5.15 8.60
CA MET A 336 -19.52 -3.90 8.44
C MET A 336 -19.00 -3.38 9.79
N LYS A 337 -19.82 -3.35 10.85
CA LYS A 337 -19.42 -2.95 12.22
C LYS A 337 -18.28 -3.78 12.80
N LYS A 338 -18.17 -5.06 12.39
CA LYS A 338 -17.14 -5.99 12.86
C LYS A 338 -15.86 -5.98 12.02
N ARG A 339 -15.84 -5.29 10.87
CA ARG A 339 -14.65 -5.17 10.03
C ARG A 339 -13.66 -4.22 10.71
N PRO A 340 -12.48 -4.69 11.18
CA PRO A 340 -11.56 -3.81 11.90
C PRO A 340 -10.92 -2.80 10.94
N ILE A 341 -10.76 -1.58 11.43
CA ILE A 341 -10.02 -0.51 10.76
C ILE A 341 -8.81 -0.20 11.63
N ARG A 342 -7.64 -0.05 11.01
CA ARG A 342 -6.41 0.38 11.67
C ARG A 342 -5.70 1.42 10.83
N VAL A 343 -5.18 2.45 11.47
CA VAL A 343 -4.37 3.48 10.79
C VAL A 343 -3.01 3.59 11.46
N VAL A 344 -1.95 3.52 10.64
CA VAL A 344 -0.56 3.49 11.11
C VAL A 344 0.35 4.31 10.22
N ASP A 345 1.55 4.62 10.69
CA ASP A 345 2.59 5.30 9.92
C ASP A 345 3.77 4.36 9.66
N THR A 346 4.14 4.19 8.41
CA THR A 346 5.30 3.37 7.99
C THR A 346 6.61 4.14 8.20
N ILE A 347 7.53 3.50 8.93
CA ILE A 347 8.88 4.05 9.21
C ILE A 347 10.02 3.12 8.74
N GLY A 348 9.68 2.01 8.10
CA GLY A 348 10.62 1.15 7.39
C GLY A 348 9.88 0.11 6.55
N ALA A 349 10.32 -0.13 5.32
CA ALA A 349 9.68 -1.09 4.44
C ALA A 349 10.71 -1.72 3.50
N PHE A 350 10.68 -3.05 3.42
CA PHE A 350 11.50 -3.83 2.50
C PHE A 350 10.70 -5.02 2.00
N GLY A 351 10.71 -5.25 0.69
CA GLY A 351 9.98 -6.33 0.04
C GLY A 351 10.58 -6.65 -1.31
N VAL A 352 9.91 -7.46 -2.12
CA VAL A 352 10.43 -7.86 -3.45
C VAL A 352 9.88 -6.99 -4.59
N ASN A 353 8.87 -6.17 -4.32
CA ASN A 353 8.23 -5.27 -5.29
C ASN A 353 9.01 -3.96 -5.45
N LEU A 354 8.96 -3.35 -6.64
CA LEU A 354 9.51 -2.02 -6.88
C LEU A 354 8.82 -0.95 -6.01
N ILE A 355 7.52 -1.12 -5.78
CA ILE A 355 6.73 -0.28 -4.89
C ILE A 355 6.72 -0.95 -3.51
N PHE A 356 7.55 -0.45 -2.59
CA PHE A 356 7.66 -1.00 -1.23
C PHE A 356 6.49 -0.64 -0.30
N ASN A 357 5.76 0.41 -0.65
CA ASN A 357 4.73 1.00 0.18
C ASN A 357 3.43 1.12 -0.62
N VAL A 358 2.55 0.12 -0.49
CA VAL A 358 1.11 0.31 -0.77
C VAL A 358 0.53 1.28 0.25
N THR A 359 -0.52 2.01 -0.14
CA THR A 359 -1.15 3.00 0.74
C THR A 359 -2.15 2.40 1.72
N ALA A 360 -2.74 1.25 1.39
CA ALA A 360 -3.61 0.47 2.25
C ALA A 360 -3.46 -1.05 2.01
N GLN A 361 -4.02 -1.85 2.93
CA GLN A 361 -4.23 -3.30 2.84
C GLN A 361 -5.62 -3.63 3.39
N GLU A 362 -6.24 -4.70 2.89
CA GLU A 362 -7.69 -4.92 3.07
C GLU A 362 -8.05 -6.24 3.78
N ASP A 363 -7.19 -7.26 3.67
CA ASP A 363 -7.27 -8.55 4.36
C ASP A 363 -6.06 -8.69 5.31
N PRO A 364 -6.25 -9.04 6.61
CA PRO A 364 -7.50 -9.43 7.29
C PRO A 364 -8.27 -8.28 7.96
N VAL A 365 -7.84 -7.05 7.72
CA VAL A 365 -8.31 -5.81 8.33
C VAL A 365 -8.08 -4.67 7.34
N ILE A 366 -8.89 -3.61 7.43
CA ILE A 366 -8.62 -2.39 6.66
C ILE A 366 -7.48 -1.66 7.36
N LEU A 367 -6.26 -1.77 6.83
CA LEU A 367 -5.06 -1.12 7.34
C LEU A 367 -4.63 -0.01 6.40
N MET A 368 -4.70 1.24 6.84
CA MET A 368 -4.20 2.40 6.09
C MET A 368 -2.84 2.85 6.61
N TYR A 369 -1.90 3.10 5.71
CA TYR A 369 -0.60 3.72 6.00
C TYR A 369 -0.70 5.23 5.81
N LEU A 370 -1.00 6.00 6.88
CA LEU A 370 -1.44 7.40 6.85
C LEU A 370 -0.51 8.32 6.05
N ASN A 371 0.66 8.67 6.59
CA ASN A 371 1.83 8.16 5.92
C ASN A 371 1.92 8.27 4.39
N GLU A 372 1.90 7.09 3.79
CA GLU A 372 1.96 6.83 2.36
C GLU A 372 0.70 7.28 1.62
N GLN A 373 -0.47 7.27 2.26
CA GLN A 373 -1.71 7.76 1.67
C GLN A 373 -1.71 9.29 1.51
N ILE A 374 -1.22 10.05 2.49
CA ILE A 374 -1.01 11.51 2.38
C ILE A 374 -0.13 11.80 1.16
N ARG A 375 0.98 11.06 1.06
CA ARG A 375 1.96 11.16 -0.02
C ARG A 375 1.40 10.79 -1.40
N ALA A 376 0.47 9.85 -1.46
CA ALA A 376 -0.20 9.47 -2.70
C ALA A 376 -1.26 10.50 -3.09
N CYS A 377 -1.93 11.13 -2.12
CA CYS A 377 -2.87 12.22 -2.37
C CYS A 377 -2.17 13.46 -2.97
N ASP A 378 -0.92 13.71 -2.54
CA ASP A 378 -0.04 14.74 -3.11
C ASP A 378 0.23 14.54 -4.62
N LYS A 379 -0.02 13.36 -5.21
CA LYS A 379 0.14 13.09 -6.65
C LYS A 379 -0.93 13.72 -7.55
N GLY A 380 -1.77 14.61 -7.01
CA GLY A 380 -2.63 15.44 -7.85
C GLY A 380 -4.12 15.22 -7.68
N PHE A 381 -4.60 14.63 -6.58
CA PHE A 381 -6.04 14.61 -6.29
C PHE A 381 -6.67 16.01 -6.37
N HIS A 382 -5.93 17.03 -5.88
CA HIS A 382 -6.32 18.45 -5.97
C HIS A 382 -6.43 18.93 -7.43
N SER A 383 -5.59 18.41 -8.33
CA SER A 383 -5.65 18.74 -9.75
C SER A 383 -6.96 18.26 -10.37
N PHE A 384 -7.45 17.07 -10.02
CA PHE A 384 -8.74 16.58 -10.49
C PHE A 384 -9.92 17.34 -9.89
N ILE A 385 -9.85 17.72 -8.61
CA ILE A 385 -10.85 18.60 -8.00
C ILE A 385 -10.95 19.91 -8.78
N SER A 386 -9.81 20.50 -9.18
CA SER A 386 -9.78 21.76 -9.94
C SER A 386 -10.40 21.69 -11.34
N LEU A 387 -10.57 20.47 -11.89
CA LEU A 387 -11.29 20.24 -13.15
C LEU A 387 -12.81 20.35 -12.99
N ILE A 388 -13.33 20.39 -11.76
CA ILE A 388 -14.76 20.47 -11.48
C ILE A 388 -15.10 21.93 -11.14
N GLU A 389 -15.93 22.58 -11.97
CA GLU A 389 -16.27 24.01 -11.85
C GLU A 389 -16.83 24.37 -10.48
N ASN A 390 -17.68 23.50 -9.90
CA ASN A 390 -18.27 23.73 -8.58
C ASN A 390 -17.23 23.78 -7.43
N SER A 391 -15.99 23.31 -7.66
CA SER A 391 -14.96 23.27 -6.61
C SER A 391 -14.54 24.65 -6.12
N GLU A 392 -14.60 25.69 -6.96
CA GLU A 392 -14.22 27.05 -6.58
C GLU A 392 -15.18 27.68 -5.54
N GLU A 393 -16.44 27.25 -5.56
CA GLU A 393 -17.47 27.67 -4.61
C GLU A 393 -17.51 26.75 -3.38
N ALA A 394 -17.39 25.43 -3.59
CA ALA A 394 -17.52 24.43 -2.53
C ALA A 394 -16.27 24.30 -1.64
N PHE A 395 -15.09 24.65 -2.16
CA PHE A 395 -13.83 24.62 -1.41
C PHE A 395 -13.21 26.01 -1.41
N ASN A 396 -12.91 26.53 -0.21
CA ASN A 396 -12.05 27.69 -0.12
C ASN A 396 -10.62 27.30 -0.54
N LYS A 397 -9.89 28.19 -1.23
CA LYS A 397 -8.48 27.98 -1.63
C LYS A 397 -7.54 27.61 -0.47
N SER A 398 -7.99 27.75 0.78
CA SER A 398 -7.27 27.47 2.02
C SER A 398 -7.59 26.10 2.65
N GLU A 399 -8.31 25.21 1.98
CA GLU A 399 -8.71 23.89 2.54
C GLU A 399 -8.06 22.66 1.84
N PRO A 400 -6.75 22.65 1.51
CA PRO A 400 -6.10 21.48 0.90
C PRO A 400 -6.16 20.25 1.83
N ASP A 401 -5.96 20.44 3.13
CA ASP A 401 -6.02 19.37 4.13
C ASP A 401 -7.39 18.65 4.17
N PHE A 402 -8.46 19.38 3.82
CA PHE A 402 -9.80 18.80 3.79
C PHE A 402 -10.04 17.98 2.51
N MET A 403 -9.52 18.41 1.36
CA MET A 403 -9.55 17.61 0.12
C MET A 403 -8.79 16.29 0.31
N GLU A 404 -7.63 16.34 0.95
CA GLU A 404 -6.83 15.17 1.30
C GLU A 404 -7.60 14.21 2.22
N LYS A 405 -8.30 14.77 3.22
CA LYS A 405 -9.16 14.01 4.12
C LYS A 405 -10.31 13.32 3.39
N ILE A 406 -10.92 13.96 2.40
CA ILE A 406 -11.94 13.33 1.55
C ILE A 406 -11.34 12.14 0.80
N SER A 407 -10.16 12.30 0.19
CA SER A 407 -9.48 11.21 -0.54
C SER A 407 -9.27 9.97 0.35
N ARG A 408 -8.75 10.15 1.57
CA ARG A 408 -8.53 9.04 2.51
C ARG A 408 -9.83 8.38 2.95
N ALA A 409 -10.81 9.19 3.32
CA ALA A 409 -12.09 8.68 3.77
C ALA A 409 -12.87 7.99 2.63
N ASN A 410 -12.65 8.40 1.38
CA ASN A 410 -13.18 7.70 0.21
C ASN A 410 -12.66 6.27 0.10
N THR A 411 -11.35 6.06 0.31
CA THR A 411 -10.76 4.72 0.39
C THR A 411 -11.42 3.89 1.50
N ILE A 412 -11.66 4.45 2.68
CA ILE A 412 -12.33 3.73 3.78
C ILE A 412 -13.78 3.37 3.44
N LEU A 413 -14.53 4.29 2.82
CA LEU A 413 -15.90 4.03 2.39
C LEU A 413 -15.99 2.94 1.32
N HIS A 414 -15.03 2.94 0.37
CA HIS A 414 -14.85 1.89 -0.62
C HIS A 414 -14.60 0.54 0.08
N GLU A 415 -13.61 0.48 0.97
CA GLU A 415 -13.28 -0.74 1.71
C GLU A 415 -14.43 -1.29 2.55
N LEU A 416 -15.16 -0.42 3.24
CA LEU A 416 -16.31 -0.83 4.02
C LEU A 416 -17.41 -1.42 3.12
N SER A 417 -17.56 -0.94 1.89
CA SER A 417 -18.58 -1.39 0.94
C SER A 417 -18.44 -2.85 0.50
N HIS A 418 -17.23 -3.41 0.47
CA HIS A 418 -17.03 -4.86 0.28
C HIS A 418 -17.67 -5.71 1.39
N SER A 419 -18.02 -5.12 2.53
CA SER A 419 -18.80 -5.79 3.57
C SER A 419 -20.26 -6.04 3.17
N ILE A 420 -20.79 -5.43 2.09
CA ILE A 420 -22.18 -5.64 1.67
C ILE A 420 -22.34 -7.02 1.02
N PHE A 421 -21.46 -7.38 0.07
CA PHE A 421 -21.41 -8.71 -0.56
C PHE A 421 -19.98 -9.26 -0.55
N PRO A 422 -19.56 -10.00 0.49
CA PRO A 422 -18.22 -10.55 0.57
C PRO A 422 -17.94 -11.59 -0.53
N GLU A 423 -16.71 -11.65 -1.06
CA GLU A 423 -16.28 -12.54 -2.16
C GLU A 423 -16.65 -14.02 -1.95
N LYS A 424 -16.61 -14.49 -0.69
CA LYS A 424 -16.88 -15.90 -0.34
C LYS A 424 -18.38 -16.21 -0.12
N SER A 425 -19.25 -15.21 -0.27
CA SER A 425 -20.70 -15.36 -0.13
C SER A 425 -21.29 -16.27 -1.21
N LYS A 426 -22.51 -16.78 -0.99
CA LYS A 426 -23.20 -17.61 -2.00
C LYS A 426 -23.56 -16.77 -3.22
N GLU A 427 -23.79 -15.49 -3.02
CA GLU A 427 -24.13 -14.47 -4.01
C GLU A 427 -22.96 -14.21 -4.94
N ALA A 428 -21.79 -13.87 -4.38
CA ALA A 428 -20.55 -13.62 -5.12
C ALA A 428 -20.14 -14.83 -5.97
N LYS A 429 -20.12 -16.03 -5.39
CA LYS A 429 -19.74 -17.26 -6.10
C LYS A 429 -20.55 -17.56 -7.36
N ARG A 430 -21.80 -17.08 -7.49
CA ARG A 430 -22.63 -17.28 -8.70
C ARG A 430 -22.13 -16.47 -9.90
N LEU A 431 -21.45 -15.35 -9.64
CA LEU A 431 -20.94 -14.45 -10.68
C LEU A 431 -19.70 -15.00 -11.38
N GLY A 432 -19.08 -16.04 -10.82
CA GLY A 432 -17.80 -16.60 -11.29
C GLY A 432 -16.63 -15.68 -10.93
N GLU A 433 -15.43 -16.24 -10.74
CA GLU A 433 -14.26 -15.55 -10.17
C GLU A 433 -13.94 -14.22 -10.86
N VAL A 434 -13.67 -14.24 -12.18
CA VAL A 434 -13.25 -13.03 -12.90
C VAL A 434 -14.34 -11.92 -12.93
N PRO A 435 -15.61 -12.21 -13.26
CA PRO A 435 -16.64 -11.17 -13.23
C PRO A 435 -16.99 -10.70 -11.83
N GLU A 436 -16.86 -11.58 -10.83
CA GLU A 436 -17.11 -11.24 -9.43
C GLU A 436 -16.13 -10.17 -8.96
N THR A 437 -14.83 -10.32 -9.23
CA THR A 437 -13.83 -9.29 -8.90
C THR A 437 -14.21 -7.93 -9.47
N SER A 438 -14.56 -7.87 -10.76
CA SER A 438 -14.98 -6.59 -11.39
C SER A 438 -16.26 -6.02 -10.77
N ILE A 439 -17.27 -6.85 -10.50
CA ILE A 439 -18.54 -6.41 -9.91
C ILE A 439 -18.36 -6.02 -8.43
N SER A 440 -17.44 -6.67 -7.71
CA SER A 440 -17.06 -6.35 -6.34
C SER A 440 -16.47 -4.96 -6.27
N GLU A 441 -15.50 -4.62 -7.12
CA GLU A 441 -14.92 -3.27 -7.21
C GLU A 441 -15.94 -2.21 -7.64
N ILE A 442 -16.80 -2.52 -8.63
CA ILE A 442 -17.90 -1.63 -9.02
C ILE A 442 -18.86 -1.40 -7.84
N GLY A 443 -19.18 -2.47 -7.11
CA GLY A 443 -20.01 -2.43 -5.90
C GLY A 443 -19.37 -1.57 -4.82
N ALA A 444 -18.09 -1.79 -4.55
CA ALA A 444 -17.33 -1.06 -3.56
C ALA A 444 -17.29 0.43 -3.86
N GLU A 445 -17.17 0.79 -5.15
CA GLU A 445 -17.16 2.18 -5.57
C GLU A 445 -18.55 2.84 -5.56
N ILE A 446 -19.62 2.10 -5.85
CA ILE A 446 -20.97 2.67 -6.04
C ILE A 446 -21.83 2.65 -4.76
N PHE A 447 -21.61 1.70 -3.84
CA PHE A 447 -22.52 1.48 -2.72
C PHE A 447 -22.46 2.60 -1.68
N TYR A 448 -21.30 3.14 -1.35
CA TYR A 448 -21.21 4.20 -0.34
C TYR A 448 -21.69 5.56 -0.85
N ARG A 449 -21.54 5.85 -2.15
CA ARG A 449 -21.83 7.16 -2.75
C ARG A 449 -23.22 7.70 -2.42
N PRO A 450 -24.32 6.93 -2.54
CA PRO A 450 -25.65 7.40 -2.15
C PRO A 450 -25.88 7.47 -0.64
N LEU A 451 -25.02 6.85 0.18
CA LEU A 451 -25.13 6.88 1.64
C LEU A 451 -24.50 8.15 2.26
N VAL A 452 -23.61 8.82 1.51
CA VAL A 452 -22.89 10.03 1.95
C VAL A 452 -23.79 11.09 2.60
N PRO A 453 -24.96 11.47 2.05
CA PRO A 453 -25.83 12.45 2.70
C PRO A 453 -26.28 12.02 4.11
N GLU A 454 -26.72 10.77 4.26
CA GLU A 454 -27.16 10.22 5.55
C GLU A 454 -26.00 10.09 6.55
N ILE A 455 -24.80 9.73 6.07
CA ILE A 455 -23.58 9.67 6.90
C ILE A 455 -23.24 11.08 7.43
N LEU A 456 -23.39 12.13 6.61
CA LEU A 456 -23.20 13.53 7.04
C LEU A 456 -24.25 13.95 8.06
N GLU A 457 -25.53 13.64 7.83
CA GLU A 457 -26.63 13.98 8.74
C GLU A 457 -26.46 13.33 10.13
N LYS A 458 -25.89 12.11 10.17
CA LYS A 458 -25.53 11.41 11.41
C LYS A 458 -24.25 11.93 12.07
N GLY A 459 -23.54 12.87 11.44
CA GLY A 459 -22.26 13.38 11.93
C GLY A 459 -21.11 12.39 11.82
N GLY A 460 -21.24 11.36 10.98
CA GLY A 460 -20.22 10.34 10.78
C GLY A 460 -18.97 10.85 10.06
N MET A 461 -19.11 11.93 9.30
CA MET A 461 -18.00 12.59 8.60
C MET A 461 -18.20 14.10 8.51
N ALA A 462 -17.10 14.82 8.26
CA ALA A 462 -17.11 16.27 8.12
C ALA A 462 -17.38 16.70 6.66
N GLY A 463 -17.77 17.97 6.46
CA GLY A 463 -17.96 18.59 5.15
C GLY A 463 -19.42 18.73 4.73
N THR A 464 -19.61 19.11 3.47
CA THR A 464 -20.93 19.30 2.84
C THR A 464 -21.19 18.25 1.77
N ARG A 465 -22.45 18.09 1.37
CA ARG A 465 -22.85 17.17 0.30
C ARG A 465 -22.14 17.56 -1.01
N GLU A 466 -22.00 18.84 -1.28
CA GLU A 466 -21.34 19.38 -2.46
C GLU A 466 -19.87 19.00 -2.49
N GLN A 467 -19.14 19.21 -1.38
CA GLN A 467 -17.73 18.85 -1.26
C GLN A 467 -17.49 17.36 -1.50
N TRP A 468 -18.34 16.50 -0.93
CA TRP A 468 -18.23 15.05 -1.12
C TRP A 468 -18.58 14.60 -2.54
N ALA A 469 -19.62 15.16 -3.16
CA ALA A 469 -19.96 14.87 -4.55
C ALA A 469 -18.81 15.24 -5.50
N ILE A 470 -18.15 16.37 -5.27
CA ILE A 470 -16.97 16.81 -6.02
C ILE A 470 -15.79 15.86 -5.78
N GLY A 471 -15.51 15.48 -4.54
CA GLY A 471 -14.42 14.57 -4.20
C GLY A 471 -14.58 13.17 -4.81
N MET A 472 -15.78 12.59 -4.74
CA MET A 472 -16.08 11.29 -5.36
C MET A 472 -16.01 11.34 -6.89
N LEU A 473 -16.45 12.46 -7.50
CA LEU A 473 -16.29 12.67 -8.93
C LEU A 473 -14.80 12.77 -9.31
N ALA A 474 -14.01 13.54 -8.57
CA ALA A 474 -12.58 13.67 -8.77
C ALA A 474 -11.85 12.32 -8.63
N SER A 475 -12.25 11.48 -7.67
CA SER A 475 -11.74 10.11 -7.51
C SER A 475 -12.00 9.27 -8.77
N SER A 476 -13.20 9.36 -9.36
CA SER A 476 -13.49 8.67 -10.63
C SER A 476 -12.63 9.19 -11.79
N LEU A 477 -12.31 10.49 -11.83
CA LEU A 477 -11.43 11.04 -12.87
C LEU A 477 -10.00 10.52 -12.72
N GLN A 478 -9.50 10.47 -11.49
CA GLN A 478 -8.19 9.95 -11.19
C GLN A 478 -8.09 8.47 -11.61
N VAL A 479 -9.02 7.63 -11.14
CA VAL A 479 -9.05 6.20 -11.48
C VAL A 479 -9.14 5.99 -12.99
N LEU A 480 -9.94 6.80 -13.70
CA LEU A 480 -10.09 6.72 -15.16
C LEU A 480 -8.81 7.08 -15.92
N LYS A 481 -7.95 7.96 -15.37
CA LYS A 481 -6.66 8.33 -15.95
C LYS A 481 -5.57 7.31 -15.62
N ASP A 482 -5.57 6.80 -14.39
CA ASP A 482 -4.47 6.00 -13.84
C ASP A 482 -4.57 4.51 -14.21
N ASN A 483 -5.75 4.02 -14.65
CA ASN A 483 -5.99 2.60 -14.95
C ASN A 483 -6.34 2.35 -16.43
N PHE A 484 -5.96 1.18 -16.92
CA PHE A 484 -6.19 0.78 -18.32
C PHE A 484 -7.55 0.11 -18.53
N SER A 485 -8.04 0.15 -19.78
CA SER A 485 -9.28 -0.54 -20.16
C SER A 485 -9.15 -2.06 -19.96
N GLY A 486 -9.97 -2.60 -19.06
CA GLY A 486 -9.91 -4.02 -18.68
C GLY A 486 -9.73 -4.22 -17.17
N ASP A 487 -9.21 -3.20 -16.50
CA ASP A 487 -9.02 -3.19 -15.06
C ASP A 487 -10.35 -3.05 -14.28
N PRO A 488 -10.56 -3.78 -13.16
CA PRO A 488 -11.74 -3.65 -12.31
C PRO A 488 -12.04 -2.22 -11.86
N TYR A 489 -11.04 -1.44 -11.45
CA TYR A 489 -11.20 -0.04 -11.03
C TYR A 489 -11.57 0.86 -12.20
N TYR A 490 -11.02 0.61 -13.39
CA TYR A 490 -11.44 1.29 -14.61
C TYR A 490 -12.93 1.06 -14.89
N TYR A 491 -13.42 -0.17 -14.76
CA TYR A 491 -14.85 -0.47 -14.93
C TYR A 491 -15.72 0.24 -13.89
N ALA A 492 -15.29 0.31 -12.63
CA ALA A 492 -15.97 1.03 -11.56
C ALA A 492 -16.11 2.54 -11.86
N ALA A 493 -15.03 3.17 -12.35
CA ALA A 493 -15.05 4.58 -12.75
C ALA A 493 -15.99 4.81 -13.95
N VAL A 494 -15.90 3.98 -15.00
CA VAL A 494 -16.78 4.09 -16.17
C VAL A 494 -18.25 3.90 -15.80
N TYR A 495 -18.56 2.88 -15.00
CA TYR A 495 -19.93 2.62 -14.55
C TYR A 495 -20.51 3.82 -13.79
N SER A 496 -19.72 4.37 -12.85
CA SER A 496 -20.12 5.53 -12.06
C SER A 496 -20.33 6.80 -12.89
N LEU A 497 -19.55 7.00 -13.96
CA LEU A 497 -19.62 8.19 -14.81
C LEU A 497 -20.69 8.10 -15.91
N ASN A 498 -20.93 6.90 -16.46
CA ASN A 498 -21.88 6.71 -17.56
C ASN A 498 -23.26 7.25 -17.21
N ASP A 499 -23.84 6.82 -16.08
CA ASP A 499 -25.18 7.22 -15.67
C ASP A 499 -25.25 8.72 -15.32
N LEU A 500 -24.19 9.29 -14.74
CA LEU A 500 -24.12 10.72 -14.44
C LEU A 500 -24.19 11.58 -15.72
N PHE A 501 -23.47 11.19 -16.77
CA PHE A 501 -23.53 11.88 -18.07
C PHE A 501 -24.86 11.63 -18.79
N GLU A 502 -25.37 10.40 -18.82
CA GLU A 502 -26.62 10.07 -19.51
C GLU A 502 -27.84 10.77 -18.89
N LYS A 503 -27.83 10.96 -17.57
CA LYS A 503 -28.88 11.68 -16.84
C LYS A 503 -28.67 13.19 -16.82
N GLY A 504 -27.53 13.68 -17.34
CA GLY A 504 -27.21 15.10 -17.41
C GLY A 504 -26.95 15.76 -16.05
N THR A 505 -26.68 14.97 -15.00
CA THR A 505 -26.31 15.51 -13.68
C THR A 505 -24.90 16.05 -13.68
N VAL A 506 -24.05 15.48 -14.53
CA VAL A 506 -22.69 15.96 -14.79
C VAL A 506 -22.57 16.28 -16.27
N VAL A 507 -22.01 17.44 -16.58
CA VAL A 507 -21.69 17.86 -17.95
C VAL A 507 -20.20 18.15 -18.07
N PHE A 508 -19.66 17.95 -19.27
CA PHE A 508 -18.27 18.25 -19.61
C PHE A 508 -18.25 19.16 -20.85
N ASP A 509 -17.71 20.37 -20.71
CA ASP A 509 -17.68 21.37 -21.77
C ASP A 509 -16.44 21.27 -22.70
N GLY A 510 -15.58 20.27 -22.46
CA GLY A 510 -14.30 20.09 -23.14
C GLY A 510 -13.10 20.62 -22.35
N LYS A 511 -13.31 21.27 -21.20
CA LYS A 511 -12.26 21.78 -20.31
C LYS A 511 -12.52 21.48 -18.84
N LYS A 512 -13.75 21.68 -18.37
CA LYS A 512 -14.17 21.44 -16.99
C LYS A 512 -15.44 20.60 -16.93
N LEU A 513 -15.59 19.88 -15.82
CA LEU A 513 -16.83 19.21 -15.46
C LEU A 513 -17.67 20.12 -14.57
N LYS A 514 -18.99 19.98 -14.63
CA LYS A 514 -19.91 20.66 -13.73
C LYS A 514 -20.99 19.69 -13.26
N ILE A 515 -21.21 19.66 -11.95
CA ILE A 515 -22.38 19.03 -11.33
C ILE A 515 -23.51 20.06 -11.40
N ILE A 516 -24.55 19.73 -12.16
CA ILE A 516 -25.70 20.63 -12.42
C ILE A 516 -26.69 20.60 -11.26
N ASP A 517 -26.89 19.42 -10.67
CA ASP A 517 -27.85 19.18 -9.60
C ASP A 517 -27.27 18.12 -8.65
N PHE A 518 -26.92 18.55 -7.42
CA PHE A 518 -26.34 17.68 -6.41
C PHE A 518 -27.35 16.66 -5.86
N ASP A 519 -28.62 17.02 -5.73
CA ASP A 519 -29.64 16.06 -5.27
C ASP A 519 -29.84 14.96 -6.31
N LEU A 520 -29.97 15.35 -7.58
CA LEU A 520 -30.07 14.40 -8.67
C LEU A 520 -28.79 13.56 -8.82
N TYR A 521 -27.60 14.12 -8.59
CA TYR A 521 -26.33 13.36 -8.54
C TYR A 521 -26.45 12.17 -7.59
N TYR A 522 -26.86 12.38 -6.34
CA TYR A 522 -27.01 11.30 -5.36
C TYR A 522 -28.13 10.31 -5.74
N GLN A 523 -29.24 10.78 -6.33
CA GLN A 523 -30.31 9.88 -6.79
C GLN A 523 -29.87 8.97 -7.95
N VAL A 524 -29.05 9.49 -8.86
CA VAL A 524 -28.45 8.70 -9.95
C VAL A 524 -27.54 7.62 -9.36
N GLN A 525 -26.65 7.99 -8.44
CA GLN A 525 -25.79 7.04 -7.73
C GLN A 525 -26.60 5.98 -6.96
N LYS A 526 -27.70 6.37 -6.30
CA LYS A 526 -28.61 5.46 -5.59
C LYS A 526 -29.27 4.46 -6.53
N THR A 527 -29.62 4.89 -7.74
CA THR A 527 -30.21 4.03 -8.76
C THR A 527 -29.19 3.01 -9.26
N ALA A 528 -27.96 3.45 -9.55
CA ALA A 528 -26.86 2.58 -9.96
C ALA A 528 -26.51 1.55 -8.87
N ALA A 529 -26.37 1.98 -7.62
CA ALA A 529 -26.14 1.08 -6.48
C ALA A 529 -27.23 0.01 -6.34
N LYS A 530 -28.50 0.38 -6.48
CA LYS A 530 -29.63 -0.57 -6.45
C LYS A 530 -29.60 -1.56 -7.62
N GLU A 531 -29.12 -1.16 -8.79
CA GLU A 531 -28.91 -2.08 -9.91
C GLU A 531 -27.87 -3.16 -9.55
N VAL A 532 -26.73 -2.77 -8.97
CA VAL A 532 -25.68 -3.72 -8.55
C VAL A 532 -26.17 -4.63 -7.43
N VAL A 533 -26.89 -4.11 -6.43
CA VAL A 533 -27.56 -4.94 -5.40
C VAL A 533 -28.48 -5.99 -6.03
N ALA A 534 -29.23 -5.60 -7.07
CA ALA A 534 -30.14 -6.51 -7.77
C ALA A 534 -29.39 -7.63 -8.52
N LEU A 535 -28.14 -7.41 -8.97
CA LEU A 535 -27.32 -8.46 -9.57
C LEU A 535 -27.00 -9.56 -8.56
N TYR A 536 -26.50 -9.18 -7.38
CA TYR A 536 -26.16 -10.11 -6.31
C TYR A 536 -27.40 -10.86 -5.79
N ARG A 537 -28.54 -10.18 -5.70
CA ARG A 537 -29.80 -10.78 -5.23
C ARG A 537 -30.52 -11.64 -6.27
N ASN A 538 -30.13 -11.58 -7.54
CA ASN A 538 -30.76 -12.36 -8.59
C ASN A 538 -30.24 -13.82 -8.56
N PRO A 539 -31.07 -14.82 -8.19
CA PRO A 539 -30.64 -16.22 -8.15
C PRO A 539 -30.32 -16.80 -9.53
N GLU A 540 -30.86 -16.19 -10.60
CA GLU A 540 -30.63 -16.58 -11.99
C GLU A 540 -29.37 -15.94 -12.57
N MET A 541 -28.64 -15.13 -11.80
CA MET A 541 -27.39 -14.55 -12.26
C MET A 541 -26.33 -15.65 -12.38
N THR A 542 -25.67 -15.69 -13.53
CA THR A 542 -24.59 -16.64 -13.84
C THR A 542 -23.36 -15.87 -14.30
N GLU A 543 -22.20 -16.53 -14.32
CA GLU A 543 -20.96 -15.93 -14.84
C GLU A 543 -21.12 -15.31 -16.25
N SER A 544 -21.80 -16.01 -17.16
CA SER A 544 -22.05 -15.48 -18.50
C SER A 544 -22.94 -14.22 -18.48
N LYS A 545 -23.97 -14.18 -17.63
CA LYS A 545 -24.83 -13.01 -17.49
C LYS A 545 -24.09 -11.84 -16.84
N ALA A 546 -23.23 -12.11 -15.85
CA ALA A 546 -22.36 -11.13 -15.22
C ALA A 546 -21.38 -10.51 -16.23
N LYS A 547 -20.69 -11.31 -17.03
CA LYS A 547 -19.82 -10.84 -18.13
C LYS A 547 -20.56 -9.95 -19.13
N ASN A 548 -21.76 -10.38 -19.53
CA ASN A 548 -22.60 -9.59 -20.43
C ASN A 548 -23.06 -8.27 -19.81
N TRP A 549 -23.35 -8.27 -18.50
CA TRP A 549 -23.69 -7.05 -17.78
C TRP A 549 -22.51 -6.08 -17.74
N ILE A 550 -21.30 -6.53 -17.38
CA ILE A 550 -20.07 -5.72 -17.38
C ILE A 550 -19.84 -5.12 -18.76
N THR A 551 -19.85 -5.96 -19.81
CA THR A 551 -19.60 -5.51 -21.20
C THR A 551 -20.60 -4.45 -21.67
N ARG A 552 -21.85 -4.51 -21.19
CA ARG A 552 -22.90 -3.55 -21.56
C ARG A 552 -22.85 -2.28 -20.73
N LYS A 553 -22.65 -2.39 -19.42
CA LYS A 553 -22.79 -1.28 -18.46
C LYS A 553 -21.50 -0.54 -18.17
N CYS A 554 -20.37 -1.22 -18.30
CA CYS A 554 -19.03 -0.66 -18.06
C CYS A 554 -18.31 -0.28 -19.37
N ARG A 555 -19.06 -0.20 -20.49
CA ARG A 555 -18.54 0.36 -21.74
C ARG A 555 -18.67 1.89 -21.68
N PRO A 556 -17.60 2.67 -21.92
CA PRO A 556 -17.69 4.12 -21.85
C PRO A 556 -18.59 4.67 -22.95
N ASN A 557 -19.53 5.54 -22.58
CA ASN A 557 -20.35 6.28 -23.54
C ASN A 557 -19.54 7.40 -24.25
N GLU A 558 -20.15 8.12 -25.18
CA GLU A 558 -19.44 9.17 -25.95
C GLU A 558 -18.85 10.28 -25.05
N HIS A 559 -19.51 10.61 -23.94
CA HIS A 559 -19.04 11.64 -23.02
C HIS A 559 -17.84 11.15 -22.20
N VAL A 560 -17.91 9.92 -21.68
CA VAL A 560 -16.78 9.30 -20.96
C VAL A 560 -15.57 9.15 -21.88
N ASN A 561 -15.75 8.71 -23.13
CA ASN A 561 -14.64 8.62 -24.09
C ASN A 561 -13.99 10.00 -24.37
N LYS A 562 -14.79 11.06 -24.52
CA LYS A 562 -14.28 12.43 -24.68
C LYS A 562 -13.50 12.90 -23.45
N LEU A 563 -13.98 12.55 -22.26
CA LEU A 563 -13.34 12.87 -21.00
C LEU A 563 -12.01 12.11 -20.85
N SER A 564 -11.95 10.80 -21.09
CA SER A 564 -10.71 10.01 -21.06
C SER A 564 -9.65 10.62 -21.98
N ALA A 565 -10.01 10.94 -23.23
CA ALA A 565 -9.11 11.57 -24.20
C ALA A 565 -8.65 12.99 -23.80
N PHE A 566 -9.39 13.67 -22.91
CA PHE A 566 -8.98 14.93 -22.32
C PHE A 566 -8.01 14.71 -21.17
N LEU A 567 -8.30 13.78 -20.24
CA LEU A 567 -7.45 13.46 -19.10
C LEU A 567 -6.06 12.94 -19.51
N GLU A 568 -5.97 12.18 -20.60
CA GLU A 568 -4.69 11.74 -21.21
C GLU A 568 -3.78 12.91 -21.61
N LYS A 569 -4.37 14.09 -21.89
CA LYS A 569 -3.61 15.29 -22.28
C LYS A 569 -3.20 16.13 -21.09
N ILE A 570 -3.80 15.90 -19.92
CA ILE A 570 -3.41 16.59 -18.69
C ILE A 570 -2.07 15.99 -18.25
N PRO A 571 -1.01 16.81 -18.18
CA PRO A 571 0.26 16.33 -17.66
C PRO A 571 0.07 15.90 -16.21
N ASP A 572 0.72 14.81 -15.81
CA ASP A 572 0.79 14.45 -14.40
C ASP A 572 1.36 15.66 -13.65
N SER A 573 0.65 16.11 -12.62
CA SER A 573 0.88 17.39 -11.96
C SER A 573 2.15 17.34 -11.12
N ASP A 574 3.30 17.39 -11.80
CA ASP A 574 4.64 17.60 -11.24
C ASP A 574 5.64 18.14 -12.31
N LYS A 575 5.17 18.44 -13.53
CA LYS A 575 6.00 19.04 -14.58
C LYS A 575 6.27 20.53 -14.38
N GLU A 576 5.62 21.20 -13.42
CA GLU A 576 5.73 22.64 -13.18
C GLU A 576 6.00 22.99 -11.70
N GLU A 577 7.15 22.60 -11.18
CA GLU A 577 7.86 23.50 -10.25
C GLU A 577 9.23 23.84 -10.87
N LYS A 578 9.40 25.13 -11.15
CA LYS A 578 10.58 25.80 -11.70
C LYS A 578 11.64 26.03 -10.63
#